data_AF-S2JK96-F1
#
_entry.id   AF-S2JK96-F1
#
_cell.length_a   1.000
_cell.length_b   1.000
_cell.length_c   1.000
_cell.angle_alpha   90.00
_cell.angle_beta   90.00
_cell.angle_gamma   90.00
#
_symmetry.space_group_name_H-M   'P 1'
#
loop_
_entity.id
_entity.type
_entity.pdbx_description
1 polymer ?
#
loop_
_entity_poly.entity_id
_entity_poly.type
_entity_poly.pdbx_seq_one_letter_code
_entity_poly.pdbx_strand_id
1 'polypeptide(L)'
;MSDLIMYTAILKDDAQLIKDTKIGQGSKVMLMGGSKTHISVAKTPPKADAPIATRLQWTRNLRESVLRPDIKRYEKQVNEHLSQSSPELTQTNQLINYGNYMHEKLMHILQQLDTMPEVNDKERIERKENVKDTETLLDLIESIKAKLTNVSK
;
A
#
# COMPACT_ATOMS: atom_id res chain seq x y z
N MET A 1 0.11 -16.25 -12.01
CA MET A 1 1.30 -16.99 -11.56
C MET A 1 1.10 -17.41 -10.13
N SER A 2 0.61 -18.64 -10.00
CA SER A 2 0.34 -19.31 -8.73
C SER A 2 1.43 -20.35 -8.55
N ASP A 3 2.28 -20.19 -7.54
CA ASP A 3 3.40 -21.10 -7.36
C ASP A 3 2.96 -22.38 -6.64
N LEU A 4 3.21 -23.52 -7.27
CA LEU A 4 2.96 -24.84 -6.71
C LEU A 4 4.24 -25.35 -6.05
N ILE A 5 4.19 -25.62 -4.74
CA ILE A 5 5.35 -26.15 -4.00
C ILE A 5 5.12 -27.63 -3.71
N MET A 6 6.05 -28.47 -4.18
CA MET A 6 6.18 -29.87 -3.79
C MET A 6 7.62 -30.12 -3.33
N TYR A 7 7.84 -31.11 -2.46
CA TYR A 7 9.05 -31.24 -1.62
C TYR A 7 10.42 -31.35 -2.31
N THR A 8 10.54 -31.13 -3.63
CA THR A 8 11.78 -30.79 -4.35
C THR A 8 11.57 -30.02 -5.67
N ALA A 9 10.39 -29.45 -5.94
CA ALA A 9 10.13 -28.67 -7.15
C ALA A 9 9.08 -27.57 -6.91
N ILE A 10 9.44 -26.33 -7.28
CA ILE A 10 8.53 -25.17 -7.27
C ILE A 10 8.22 -24.84 -8.73
N LEU A 11 6.97 -24.98 -9.13
CA LEU A 11 6.50 -24.48 -10.42
C LEU A 11 6.19 -23.00 -10.24
N LYS A 12 6.99 -22.14 -10.88
CA LYS A 12 6.88 -20.67 -10.80
C LYS A 12 6.28 -20.02 -12.04
N ASP A 13 6.02 -20.82 -13.08
CA ASP A 13 5.55 -20.35 -14.37
C ASP A 13 4.31 -21.15 -14.79
N ASP A 14 3.22 -20.42 -15.07
CA ASP A 14 1.92 -20.99 -15.46
C ASP A 14 1.96 -21.57 -16.89
N ALA A 15 3.01 -21.28 -17.68
CA ALA A 15 3.19 -21.80 -19.04
C ALA A 15 3.85 -23.19 -19.10
N GLN A 16 4.36 -23.70 -17.98
CA GLN A 16 5.12 -24.94 -17.94
C GLN A 16 4.19 -26.17 -17.94
N LEU A 17 4.32 -27.04 -18.95
CA LEU A 17 3.47 -28.23 -19.08
C LEU A 17 3.88 -29.31 -18.07
N ILE A 18 2.90 -29.98 -17.47
CA ILE A 18 3.09 -31.00 -16.43
C ILE A 18 4.01 -32.15 -16.91
N LYS A 19 3.96 -32.50 -18.20
CA LYS A 19 4.83 -33.54 -18.80
C LYS A 19 6.33 -33.20 -18.75
N ASP A 20 6.66 -31.91 -18.66
CA ASP A 20 8.03 -31.40 -18.58
C ASP A 20 8.49 -31.31 -17.11
N THR A 21 7.65 -31.77 -16.18
CA THR A 21 7.90 -31.84 -14.74
C THR A 21 7.93 -33.30 -14.28
N LYS A 22 8.59 -33.61 -13.16
CA LYS A 22 8.64 -34.97 -12.60
C LYS A 22 7.32 -35.41 -11.90
N ILE A 23 6.18 -34.82 -12.26
CA ILE A 23 4.88 -35.08 -11.62
C ILE A 23 4.22 -36.27 -12.31
N GLY A 24 4.24 -37.42 -11.64
CA GLY A 24 3.59 -38.66 -12.07
C GLY A 24 2.29 -38.95 -11.31
N GLN A 25 1.58 -40.00 -11.73
CA GLN A 25 0.38 -40.51 -11.05
C GLN A 25 0.71 -40.91 -9.60
N GLY A 26 -0.05 -40.39 -8.62
CA GLY A 26 0.21 -40.59 -7.18
C GLY A 26 0.98 -39.46 -6.49
N SER A 27 1.41 -38.44 -7.23
CA SER A 27 2.07 -37.26 -6.65
C SER A 27 1.09 -36.44 -5.79
N LYS A 28 1.50 -36.10 -4.56
CA LYS A 28 0.72 -35.20 -3.69
C LYS A 28 0.95 -33.75 -4.08
N VAL A 29 -0.07 -33.10 -4.61
CA VAL A 29 -0.01 -31.70 -5.03
C VAL A 29 -0.64 -30.83 -3.94
N MET A 30 0.10 -29.84 -3.46
CA MET A 30 -0.39 -28.86 -2.48
C MET A 30 -0.54 -27.49 -3.15
N LEU A 31 -1.79 -27.06 -3.33
CA LEU A 31 -2.10 -25.73 -3.82
C LEU A 31 -1.95 -24.74 -2.66
N MET A 32 -0.90 -23.92 -2.67
CA MET A 32 -0.86 -22.77 -1.76
C MET A 32 -1.84 -21.72 -2.29
N GLY A 33 -2.92 -21.52 -1.55
CA GLY A 33 -3.92 -20.50 -1.86
C GLY A 33 -3.29 -19.11 -1.78
N GLY A 34 -2.84 -18.59 -2.93
CA GLY A 34 -2.59 -17.17 -3.10
C GLY A 34 -3.90 -16.44 -2.90
N SER A 35 -4.01 -15.65 -1.84
CA SER A 35 -5.14 -14.75 -1.62
C SER A 35 -5.27 -13.87 -2.86
N LYS A 36 -6.27 -14.15 -3.69
CA LYS A 36 -6.67 -13.29 -4.79
C LYS A 36 -6.92 -11.90 -4.20
N THR A 37 -6.24 -10.89 -4.77
CA THR A 37 -6.22 -9.45 -4.43
C THR A 37 -5.16 -8.93 -3.45
N HIS A 38 -4.02 -9.59 -3.28
CA HIS A 38 -2.81 -8.83 -2.94
C HIS A 38 -2.13 -8.40 -4.25
N ILE A 39 -2.44 -7.18 -4.73
CA ILE A 39 -1.49 -6.48 -5.60
C ILE A 39 -0.27 -6.30 -4.71
N SER A 40 0.77 -7.12 -4.89
CA SER A 40 2.04 -6.84 -4.27
C SER A 40 2.52 -5.55 -4.91
N VAL A 41 2.29 -4.43 -4.23
CA VAL A 41 2.93 -3.17 -4.62
C VAL A 41 4.41 -3.49 -4.68
N ALA A 42 5.02 -3.33 -5.86
CA ALA A 42 6.46 -3.52 -5.99
C ALA A 42 7.12 -2.67 -4.90
N LYS A 43 7.86 -3.32 -3.99
CA LYS A 43 8.44 -2.66 -2.80
C LYS A 43 9.34 -1.50 -3.19
N THR A 44 9.90 -1.58 -4.40
CA THR A 44 10.78 -0.57 -4.97
C THR A 44 9.97 0.34 -5.89
N PRO A 45 10.07 1.68 -5.72
CA PRO A 45 9.48 2.61 -6.67
C PRO A 45 10.06 2.39 -8.07
N PRO A 46 9.25 2.56 -9.13
CA PRO A 46 9.76 2.56 -10.49
C PRO A 46 10.82 3.66 -10.65
N LYS A 47 11.83 3.37 -11.47
CA LYS A 47 12.89 4.34 -11.79
C LYS A 47 12.29 5.59 -12.47
N ALA A 48 13.02 6.70 -12.43
CA ALA A 48 12.56 7.98 -12.99
C ALA A 48 12.29 7.92 -14.51
N ASP A 49 13.04 7.08 -15.23
CA ASP A 49 12.93 6.81 -16.66
C ASP A 49 11.83 5.81 -17.03
N ALA A 50 11.15 5.21 -16.05
CA ALA A 50 10.04 4.31 -16.31
C ALA A 50 8.86 5.06 -16.97
N PRO A 51 8.04 4.37 -17.80
CA PRO A 51 6.86 4.96 -18.39
C PRO A 51 5.95 5.62 -17.35
N ILE A 52 5.38 6.78 -17.69
CA ILE A 52 4.58 7.58 -16.76
C ILE A 52 3.36 6.80 -16.27
N ALA A 53 2.66 6.12 -17.17
CA ALA A 53 1.59 5.19 -16.81
C ALA A 53 2.01 4.15 -15.75
N THR A 54 3.23 3.61 -15.84
CA THR A 54 3.75 2.67 -14.82
C THR A 54 3.98 3.34 -13.48
N ARG A 55 4.50 4.58 -13.49
CA ARG A 55 4.71 5.37 -12.27
C ARG A 55 3.39 5.76 -11.61
N LEU A 56 2.40 6.21 -12.39
CA LEU A 56 1.05 6.54 -11.91
C LEU A 56 0.34 5.32 -11.32
N GLN A 57 0.38 4.18 -12.01
CA GLN A 57 -0.20 2.94 -11.52
C GLN A 57 0.48 2.46 -10.22
N TRP A 58 1.80 2.61 -10.12
CA TRP A 58 2.52 2.26 -8.90
C TRP A 58 2.10 3.16 -7.73
N THR A 59 1.99 4.47 -7.95
CA THR A 59 1.52 5.43 -6.93
C THR A 59 0.10 5.09 -6.47
N ARG A 60 -0.81 4.78 -7.39
CA ARG A 60 -2.16 4.31 -7.08
C ARG A 60 -2.14 3.05 -6.22
N ASN A 61 -1.34 2.06 -6.60
CA ASN A 61 -1.24 0.80 -5.87
C ASN A 61 -0.65 1.00 -4.47
N LEU A 62 0.40 1.82 -4.32
CA LEU A 62 0.97 2.19 -3.03
C LEU A 62 -0.08 2.82 -2.13
N ARG A 63 -0.83 3.78 -2.65
CA ARG A 63 -1.90 4.45 -1.91
C ARG A 63 -2.97 3.45 -1.44
N GLU A 64 -3.52 2.66 -2.36
CA GLU A 64 -4.68 1.83 -2.08
C GLU A 64 -4.36 0.56 -1.27
N SER A 65 -3.22 -0.08 -1.55
CA SER A 65 -2.88 -1.37 -0.93
C SER A 65 -1.99 -1.25 0.30
N VAL A 66 -1.33 -0.10 0.51
CA VAL A 66 -0.43 0.11 1.66
C VAL A 66 -0.93 1.23 2.54
N LEU A 67 -1.02 2.46 2.02
CA LEU A 67 -1.28 3.64 2.85
C LEU A 67 -2.71 3.67 3.38
N ARG A 68 -3.72 3.39 2.56
CA ARG A 68 -5.13 3.41 3.00
C ARG A 68 -5.40 2.38 4.12
N PRO A 69 -4.96 1.11 4.03
CA PRO A 69 -5.06 0.18 5.16
C PRO A 69 -4.30 0.63 6.41
N ASP A 70 -3.13 1.25 6.24
CA ASP A 70 -2.30 1.72 7.35
C ASP A 70 -2.98 2.89 8.09
N ILE A 71 -3.54 3.86 7.35
CA ILE A 71 -4.32 4.96 7.91
C ILE A 71 -5.55 4.44 8.67
N LYS A 72 -6.23 3.39 8.17
CA LYS A 72 -7.34 2.75 8.89
C LYS A 72 -6.90 2.10 10.20
N ARG A 73 -5.72 1.45 10.21
CA ARG A 73 -5.15 0.89 11.45
C ARG A 73 -4.78 1.98 12.44
N TYR A 74 -4.17 3.06 11.96
CA TYR A 74 -3.86 4.23 12.76
C TYR A 74 -5.12 4.85 13.38
N GLU A 75 -6.17 5.08 12.59
CA GLU A 75 -7.44 5.59 13.11
C GLU A 75 -8.00 4.71 14.23
N LYS A 76 -7.96 3.39 14.04
CA LYS A 76 -8.38 2.43 15.07
C LYS A 76 -7.55 2.58 16.34
N GLN A 77 -6.22 2.62 16.23
CA GLN A 77 -5.32 2.80 17.37
C GLN A 77 -5.57 4.11 18.11
N VAL A 78 -5.83 5.20 17.39
CA VAL A 78 -6.18 6.50 17.97
C VAL A 78 -7.49 6.43 18.72
N ASN A 79 -8.54 5.85 18.12
CA ASN A 79 -9.83 5.73 18.79
C ASN A 79 -9.74 4.81 20.03
N GLU A 80 -8.98 3.72 19.96
CA GLU A 80 -8.73 2.83 21.10
C GLU A 80 -7.99 3.57 22.23
N HIS A 81 -6.95 4.35 21.91
CA HIS A 81 -6.23 5.18 22.88
C HIS A 81 -7.13 6.21 23.56
N LEU A 82 -7.96 6.92 22.78
CA LEU A 82 -8.90 7.92 23.28
C LEU A 82 -10.05 7.32 24.10
N SER A 83 -10.33 6.03 23.94
CA SER A 83 -11.35 5.32 24.72
C SER A 83 -10.87 4.92 26.12
N GLN A 84 -9.57 5.01 26.39
CA GLN A 84 -9.01 4.72 27.71
C GLN A 84 -9.44 5.80 28.72
N SER A 85 -9.70 5.38 29.96
CA SER A 85 -10.13 6.30 31.03
C SER A 85 -9.06 7.35 31.38
N SER A 86 -7.78 7.04 31.14
CA SER A 86 -6.66 7.95 31.31
C SER A 86 -5.63 7.67 30.21
N PRO A 87 -5.73 8.35 29.05
CA PRO A 87 -4.80 8.14 27.94
C PRO A 87 -3.39 8.60 28.33
N GLU A 88 -2.39 7.75 28.11
CA GLU A 88 -1.00 8.08 28.44
C GLU A 88 -0.42 9.12 27.46
N LEU A 89 0.22 10.17 27.99
CA LEU A 89 0.80 11.25 27.18
C LEU A 89 1.94 10.76 26.25
N THR A 90 2.73 9.79 26.69
CA THR A 90 3.81 9.21 25.88
C THR A 90 3.25 8.50 24.64
N GLN A 91 2.18 7.73 24.82
CA GLN A 91 1.47 7.04 23.74
C GLN A 91 0.76 8.05 22.81
N THR A 92 0.18 9.12 23.35
CA THR A 92 -0.36 10.24 22.55
C THR A 92 0.71 10.81 21.62
N ASN A 93 1.91 11.09 22.15
CA ASN A 93 3.02 11.62 21.35
C ASN A 93 3.50 10.64 20.28
N GLN A 94 3.54 9.34 20.59
CA GLN A 94 3.87 8.30 19.61
C GLN A 94 2.86 8.26 18.46
N LEU A 95 1.56 8.33 18.76
CA LEU A 95 0.50 8.36 17.75
C LEU A 95 0.57 9.63 16.89
N ILE A 96 0.86 10.80 17.48
CA ILE A 96 1.08 12.04 16.73
C ILE A 96 2.26 11.90 15.76
N ASN A 97 3.39 11.36 16.23
CA ASN A 97 4.57 11.14 15.41
C ASN A 97 4.29 10.15 14.26
N TYR A 98 3.51 9.11 14.53
CA TYR A 98 3.09 8.17 13.49
C TYR A 98 2.19 8.83 12.44
N GLY A 99 1.24 9.66 12.87
CA GLY A 99 0.43 10.48 11.97
C GLY A 99 1.29 11.43 11.11
N ASN A 100 2.28 12.09 11.70
CA ASN A 100 3.23 12.95 10.96
C ASN A 100 4.01 12.16 9.92
N TYR A 101 4.51 10.98 10.26
CA TYR A 101 5.24 10.12 9.34
C TYR A 101 4.41 9.73 8.11
N MET A 102 3.15 9.35 8.30
CA MET A 102 2.26 9.03 7.17
C MET A 102 1.89 10.28 6.35
N HIS A 103 1.69 11.42 7.00
CA HIS A 103 1.47 12.70 6.33
C HIS A 103 2.64 13.03 5.39
N GLU A 104 3.89 12.96 5.87
CA GLU A 104 5.09 13.21 5.05
C GLU A 104 5.20 12.25 3.85
N LYS A 105 4.83 10.98 4.02
CA LYS A 105 4.78 10.04 2.89
C LYS A 105 3.81 10.46 1.80
N LEU A 106 2.63 10.94 2.17
CA LEU A 106 1.63 11.42 1.21
C LEU A 106 2.10 12.73 0.55
N MET A 107 2.76 13.62 1.30
CA MET A 107 3.38 14.83 0.73
C MET A 107 4.46 14.49 -0.30
N HIS A 108 5.30 13.50 -0.03
CA HIS A 108 6.27 13.02 -1.02
C HIS A 108 5.60 12.45 -2.27
N ILE A 109 4.46 11.76 -2.13
CA ILE A 109 3.68 11.30 -3.29
C ILE A 109 3.15 12.48 -4.11
N LEU A 110 2.60 13.51 -3.47
CA LEU A 110 2.15 14.72 -4.17
C LEU A 110 3.29 15.38 -4.94
N GLN A 111 4.44 15.57 -4.30
CA GLN A 111 5.63 16.12 -4.96
C GLN A 111 6.08 15.28 -6.16
N GLN A 112 6.01 13.95 -6.06
CA GLN A 112 6.30 13.06 -7.18
C GLN A 112 5.29 13.21 -8.32
N LEU A 113 4.00 13.36 -8.01
CA LEU A 113 2.96 13.58 -9.02
C LEU A 113 3.15 14.95 -9.70
N ASP A 114 3.42 16.02 -8.95
CA ASP A 114 3.59 17.37 -9.50
C ASP A 114 4.80 17.48 -10.45
N THR A 115 5.83 16.68 -10.21
CA THR A 115 7.04 16.65 -11.04
C THR A 115 6.94 15.70 -12.25
N MET A 116 5.84 14.96 -12.40
CA MET A 116 5.65 14.08 -13.57
C MET A 116 5.23 14.90 -14.81
N PRO A 117 5.95 14.77 -15.94
CA PRO A 117 5.52 15.39 -17.19
C PRO A 117 4.18 14.80 -17.68
N GLU A 118 3.43 15.56 -18.47
CA GLU A 118 2.19 15.07 -19.10
C GLU A 118 2.51 14.65 -20.54
N VAL A 119 2.20 13.41 -20.91
CA VAL A 119 2.43 12.94 -22.30
C VAL A 119 1.12 12.75 -23.06
N ASN A 120 0.02 12.39 -22.38
CA ASN A 120 -1.31 12.28 -22.99
C ASN A 120 -2.45 12.58 -22.01
N ASP A 121 -3.68 12.73 -22.53
CA ASP A 121 -4.86 13.07 -21.73
C ASP A 121 -5.24 12.01 -20.69
N LYS A 122 -5.00 10.72 -20.99
CA LYS A 122 -5.30 9.64 -20.03
C LYS A 122 -4.40 9.73 -18.80
N GLU A 123 -3.11 9.92 -19.01
CA GLU A 123 -2.13 10.10 -17.93
C GLU A 123 -2.38 11.39 -17.14
N ARG A 124 -2.79 12.46 -17.82
CA ARG A 124 -3.22 13.72 -17.16
C ARG A 124 -4.40 13.47 -16.22
N ILE A 125 -5.42 12.77 -16.68
CA ILE A 125 -6.62 12.45 -15.88
C ILE A 125 -6.22 11.57 -14.70
N GLU A 126 -5.49 10.47 -14.94
CA GLU A 126 -5.06 9.56 -13.89
C GLU A 126 -4.18 10.24 -12.84
N ARG A 127 -3.30 11.16 -13.25
CA ARG A 127 -2.50 11.95 -12.32
C ARG A 127 -3.37 12.86 -11.45
N LYS A 128 -4.36 13.54 -12.03
CA LYS A 128 -5.30 14.38 -11.27
C LYS A 128 -6.11 13.56 -10.26
N GLU A 129 -6.55 12.37 -10.65
CA GLU A 129 -7.23 11.43 -9.73
C GLU A 129 -6.29 11.01 -8.59
N ASN A 130 -5.04 10.67 -8.90
CA ASN A 130 -4.04 10.34 -7.89
C ASN A 130 -3.75 11.50 -6.93
N VAL A 131 -3.68 12.74 -7.42
CA VAL A 131 -3.53 13.93 -6.56
C VAL A 131 -4.73 14.06 -5.62
N LYS A 132 -5.95 14.10 -6.17
CA LYS A 132 -7.18 14.26 -5.39
C LYS A 132 -7.34 13.18 -4.32
N ASP A 133 -7.08 11.93 -4.67
CA ASP A 133 -7.17 10.82 -3.71
C ASP A 133 -6.10 10.93 -2.61
N THR A 134 -4.91 11.45 -2.93
CA THR A 134 -3.81 11.65 -1.97
C THR A 134 -4.14 12.80 -1.02
N GLU A 135 -4.67 13.92 -1.53
CA GLU A 135 -5.18 15.05 -0.73
C GLU A 135 -6.28 14.59 0.23
N THR A 136 -7.21 13.77 -0.24
CA THR A 136 -8.28 13.21 0.60
C THR A 136 -7.72 12.38 1.78
N LEU A 137 -6.61 11.66 1.57
CA LEU A 137 -5.96 10.91 2.64
C LEU A 137 -5.17 11.82 3.60
N LEU A 138 -4.60 12.92 3.11
CA LEU A 138 -3.96 13.93 3.97
C LEU A 138 -4.98 14.55 4.92
N ASP A 139 -6.12 15.00 4.38
CA ASP A 139 -7.24 15.55 5.18
C ASP A 139 -7.71 14.56 6.25
N LEU A 140 -7.81 13.27 5.89
CA LEU A 140 -8.17 12.21 6.83
C LEU A 140 -7.14 12.09 7.96
N ILE A 141 -5.83 12.05 7.65
CA ILE A 141 -4.78 11.97 8.68
C ILE A 141 -4.80 13.20 9.59
N GLU A 142 -4.97 14.40 9.03
CA GLU A 142 -5.09 15.63 9.82
C GLU A 142 -6.29 15.58 10.75
N SER A 143 -7.44 15.12 10.27
CA SER A 143 -8.65 14.97 11.08
C SER A 143 -8.45 13.98 12.23
N ILE A 144 -7.70 12.88 12.02
CA ILE A 144 -7.39 11.90 13.06
C ILE A 144 -6.41 12.51 14.08
N LYS A 145 -5.34 13.17 13.61
CA LYS A 145 -4.36 13.84 14.47
C LYS A 145 -4.99 14.92 15.34
N ALA A 146 -5.94 15.69 14.80
CA ALA A 146 -6.65 16.73 15.53
C ALA A 146 -7.36 16.20 16.79
N LYS A 147 -7.76 14.92 16.80
CA LYS A 147 -8.35 14.27 17.98
C LYS A 147 -7.34 14.09 19.12
N LEU A 148 -6.06 13.86 18.80
CA LEU A 148 -4.99 13.66 19.77
C LEU A 148 -4.49 14.97 20.38
N THR A 149 -4.47 16.06 19.61
CA THR A 149 -4.02 17.39 20.08
C THR A 149 -4.92 17.96 21.18
N ASN A 150 -6.18 17.52 21.25
CA ASN A 150 -7.09 17.90 22.33
C ASN A 150 -6.80 17.22 23.67
N VAL A 151 -6.04 16.11 23.66
CA VAL A 151 -5.63 15.36 24.86
C VAL A 151 -4.26 15.82 25.37
N SER A 152 -3.43 16.40 24.48
CA SER A 152 -2.10 16.90 24.82
C SER A 152 -2.09 18.35 25.35
N LYS A 153 -3.25 19.02 25.43
CA LYS A 153 -3.41 20.36 26.03
C LYS A 153 -3.86 20.24 27.47
#